data_AF-A0A3N5HJU2-F1
#
_entry.id   AF-A0A3N5HJU2-F1
#
_cell.length_a   1.000
_cell.length_b   1.000
_cell.length_c   1.000
_cell.angle_alpha   90.00
_cell.angle_beta   90.00
_cell.angle_gamma   90.00
#
_symmetry.space_group_name_H-M   'P 1'
#
loop_
_entity.id
_entity.type
_entity.pdbx_description
1 polymer ?
#
loop_
_entity_poly.entity_id
_entity_poly.type
_entity_poly.pdbx_seq_one_letter_code
_entity_poly.pdbx_strand_id
1 'polypeptide(L)'
;MPRVEISDGGRAGTIIYREGLHTASFDWEFAISLALAIINGPGAAHWDRLCPWAAGRQEEIFEHVAREVVRQKAAGCRPEIDLPTGTITLLEPRRTAKGRKRRGSSPRGPLDAVGELADDEVVQLIDLMLRDGMSGPTVDGLAQIDHPKARAAVDEASRHHLSVDVRLAAAEALHARGALADLEPVLTRELRVLNRRADGLARALRLAEAHPTPAVKQSLLWASWNQTECATDCARLLLKLVGGPGAVAEMSAVLPGLDLHTSFFQRKASFDAVCQKVGMTLEPA
;
A
#
# COMPACT_ATOMS: atom_id res chain seq x y z
N MET A 1 7.79 -24.59 -28.83
CA MET A 1 7.05 -24.69 -27.55
C MET A 1 6.69 -23.28 -27.11
N PRO A 2 5.43 -23.02 -26.75
CA PRO A 2 5.02 -21.70 -26.30
C PRO A 2 5.67 -21.34 -24.96
N ARG A 3 5.99 -20.04 -24.78
CA ARG A 3 6.54 -19.49 -23.53
C ARG A 3 5.83 -18.18 -23.18
N VAL A 4 5.74 -17.89 -21.88
CA VAL A 4 5.12 -16.68 -21.33
C VAL A 4 6.15 -15.94 -20.47
N GLU A 5 6.44 -14.69 -20.83
CA GLU A 5 7.35 -13.78 -20.12
C GLU A 5 6.51 -12.71 -19.41
N ILE A 6 6.72 -12.50 -18.11
CA ILE A 6 5.94 -11.55 -17.29
C ILE A 6 6.89 -10.46 -16.77
N SER A 7 6.63 -9.21 -17.12
CA SER A 7 7.41 -8.07 -16.61
C SER A 7 6.90 -7.63 -15.24
N ASP A 8 7.83 -7.26 -14.36
CA ASP A 8 7.53 -6.74 -13.03
C ASP A 8 7.62 -5.21 -13.04
N GLY A 9 6.47 -4.52 -12.99
CA GLY A 9 6.36 -3.06 -13.02
C GLY A 9 5.70 -2.47 -11.77
N GLY A 10 5.66 -3.23 -10.67
CA GLY A 10 4.98 -2.82 -9.44
C GLY A 10 3.49 -3.13 -9.49
N ARG A 11 2.63 -2.13 -9.76
CA ARG A 11 1.15 -2.31 -9.75
C ARG A 11 0.55 -2.75 -11.08
N ALA A 12 1.33 -2.67 -12.15
CA ALA A 12 0.95 -3.06 -13.48
C ALA A 12 2.19 -3.51 -14.26
N GLY A 13 1.99 -4.14 -15.41
CA GLY A 13 3.06 -4.55 -16.30
C GLY A 13 2.53 -5.21 -17.56
N THR A 14 3.40 -5.98 -18.23
CA THR A 14 3.10 -6.61 -19.51
C THR A 14 3.43 -8.10 -19.44
N ILE A 15 2.64 -8.90 -20.14
CA ILE A 15 2.84 -10.33 -20.35
C ILE A 15 3.01 -10.57 -21.85
N ILE A 16 4.08 -11.26 -22.23
CA ILE A 16 4.39 -11.59 -23.62
C ILE A 16 4.30 -13.10 -23.80
N TYR A 17 3.31 -13.55 -24.56
CA TYR A 17 3.24 -14.91 -25.09
C TYR A 17 4.11 -15.02 -26.35
N ARG A 18 4.96 -16.04 -26.45
CA ARG A 18 5.80 -16.30 -27.64
C ARG A 18 5.66 -17.74 -28.12
N GLU A 19 5.43 -17.91 -29.41
CA GLU A 19 5.43 -19.20 -30.10
C GLU A 19 6.29 -19.09 -31.38
N GLY A 20 7.50 -19.65 -31.35
CA GLY A 20 8.46 -19.48 -32.45
C GLY A 20 8.86 -18.00 -32.62
N LEU A 21 8.63 -17.44 -33.80
CA LEU A 21 8.86 -16.03 -34.11
C LEU A 21 7.63 -15.14 -33.83
N HIS A 22 6.51 -15.73 -33.41
CA HIS A 22 5.27 -15.02 -33.20
C HIS A 22 5.09 -14.62 -31.73
N THR A 23 4.42 -13.49 -31.52
CA THR A 23 4.18 -12.94 -30.18
C THR A 23 2.77 -12.38 -30.06
N ALA A 24 2.19 -12.51 -28.85
CA ALA A 24 1.00 -11.78 -28.43
C ALA A 24 1.31 -11.04 -27.11
N SER A 25 0.86 -9.80 -26.99
CA SER A 25 1.08 -8.95 -25.82
C SER A 25 -0.21 -8.79 -25.03
N PHE A 26 -0.09 -8.80 -23.71
CA PHE A 26 -1.15 -8.54 -22.76
C PHE A 26 -0.63 -7.54 -21.72
N ASP A 27 -1.49 -6.67 -21.23
CA ASP A 27 -1.20 -5.82 -20.09
C ASP A 27 -1.81 -6.42 -18.83
N TRP A 28 -1.23 -6.19 -17.67
CA TRP A 28 -1.79 -6.61 -16.40
C TRP A 28 -1.75 -5.49 -15.37
N GLU A 29 -2.71 -5.49 -14.46
CA GLU A 29 -2.75 -4.59 -13.30
C GLU A 29 -3.38 -5.28 -12.09
N PHE A 30 -3.05 -4.82 -10.88
CA PHE A 30 -3.75 -5.27 -9.68
C PHE A 30 -5.20 -4.79 -9.69
N ALA A 31 -6.09 -5.71 -9.34
CA ALA A 31 -7.51 -5.40 -9.22
C ALA A 31 -7.87 -5.03 -7.77
N ILE A 32 -9.08 -4.50 -7.59
CA ILE A 32 -9.65 -4.18 -6.28
C ILE A 32 -10.54 -5.35 -5.82
N SER A 33 -10.44 -5.72 -4.54
CA SER A 33 -11.18 -6.74 -3.77
C SER A 33 -12.00 -7.80 -4.55
N LEU A 34 -11.64 -9.08 -4.34
CA LEU A 34 -12.10 -10.35 -4.95
C LEU A 34 -11.24 -10.85 -6.12
N ALA A 35 -10.70 -9.94 -6.93
CA ALA A 35 -9.69 -10.26 -7.93
C ALA A 35 -8.31 -9.78 -7.45
N LEU A 36 -7.29 -10.62 -7.65
CA LEU A 36 -5.89 -10.27 -7.41
C LEU A 36 -5.38 -9.38 -8.53
N ALA A 37 -5.58 -9.80 -9.78
CA ALA A 37 -5.11 -9.07 -10.96
C ALA A 37 -6.06 -9.26 -12.14
N ILE A 38 -6.08 -8.27 -13.02
CA ILE A 38 -6.76 -8.32 -14.32
C ILE A 38 -5.69 -8.27 -15.40
N ILE A 39 -5.80 -9.16 -16.39
CA ILE A 39 -4.94 -9.21 -17.57
C ILE A 39 -5.80 -8.89 -18.78
N ASN A 40 -5.39 -7.87 -19.54
CA ASN A 40 -6.08 -7.39 -20.72
C ASN A 40 -5.26 -7.75 -21.96
N GLY A 41 -5.88 -8.47 -22.90
CA GLY A 41 -5.34 -8.77 -24.22
C GLY A 41 -6.32 -8.35 -25.32
N PRO A 42 -6.03 -8.71 -26.58
CA PRO A 42 -6.97 -8.45 -27.67
C PRO A 42 -8.26 -9.24 -27.50
N GLY A 43 -9.41 -8.55 -27.51
CA GLY A 43 -10.73 -9.18 -27.55
C GLY A 43 -11.01 -9.91 -28.87
N ALA A 44 -12.01 -10.79 -28.86
CA ALA A 44 -12.31 -11.70 -29.97
C ALA A 44 -12.50 -10.99 -31.32
N ALA A 45 -13.16 -9.83 -31.32
CA ALA A 45 -13.41 -9.04 -32.52
C ALA A 45 -12.14 -8.48 -33.20
N HIS A 46 -11.00 -8.50 -32.52
CA HIS A 46 -9.73 -7.97 -33.02
C HIS A 46 -8.63 -9.03 -33.11
N TRP A 47 -8.87 -10.23 -32.59
CA TRP A 47 -7.87 -11.28 -32.44
C TRP A 47 -7.24 -11.69 -33.78
N ASP A 48 -8.04 -12.17 -34.74
CA ASP A 48 -7.52 -12.67 -36.02
C ASP A 48 -6.78 -11.57 -36.82
N ARG A 49 -7.13 -10.30 -36.60
CA ARG A 49 -6.45 -9.16 -37.23
C ARG A 49 -5.08 -8.87 -36.59
N LEU A 50 -4.99 -8.93 -35.25
CA LEU A 50 -3.78 -8.61 -34.51
C LEU A 50 -2.81 -9.81 -34.42
N CYS A 51 -3.36 -11.02 -34.40
CA CYS A 51 -2.66 -12.29 -34.28
C CYS A 51 -3.07 -13.25 -35.41
N PRO A 52 -2.84 -12.92 -36.69
CA PRO A 52 -3.30 -13.76 -37.81
C PRO A 52 -2.69 -15.16 -37.82
N TRP A 53 -1.49 -15.32 -37.24
CA TRP A 53 -0.82 -16.61 -37.06
C TRP A 53 -1.53 -17.54 -36.06
N ALA A 54 -2.41 -17.00 -35.22
CA ALA A 54 -3.20 -17.70 -34.21
C ALA A 54 -4.71 -17.57 -34.47
N ALA A 55 -5.12 -17.37 -35.73
CA ALA A 55 -6.54 -17.22 -36.06
C ALA A 55 -7.33 -18.45 -35.58
N GLY A 56 -8.44 -18.21 -34.87
CA GLY A 56 -9.23 -19.27 -34.24
C GLY A 56 -8.59 -19.96 -33.02
N ARG A 57 -7.42 -19.54 -32.55
CA ARG A 57 -6.71 -20.08 -31.37
C ARG A 57 -6.72 -19.14 -30.15
N GLN A 58 -7.63 -18.17 -30.10
CA GLN A 58 -7.68 -17.19 -29.00
C GLN A 58 -7.85 -17.88 -27.63
N GLU A 59 -8.81 -18.79 -27.51
CA GLU A 59 -9.10 -19.51 -26.26
C GLU A 59 -7.87 -20.30 -25.77
N GLU A 60 -7.26 -21.09 -26.66
CA GLU A 60 -6.06 -21.88 -26.35
C GLU A 60 -4.92 -21.02 -25.80
N ILE A 61 -4.67 -19.85 -26.42
CA ILE A 61 -3.60 -18.96 -25.99
C ILE A 61 -3.94 -18.27 -24.66
N PHE A 62 -5.17 -17.82 -24.47
CA PHE A 62 -5.61 -17.22 -23.20
C PHE A 62 -5.53 -18.24 -22.06
N GLU A 63 -5.93 -19.49 -22.27
CA GLU A 63 -5.79 -20.56 -21.28
C GLU A 63 -4.32 -20.83 -20.94
N HIS A 64 -3.43 -20.85 -21.94
CA HIS A 64 -2.00 -21.04 -21.73
C HIS A 64 -1.40 -19.89 -20.92
N VAL A 65 -1.72 -18.65 -21.27
CA VAL A 65 -1.29 -17.44 -20.54
C VAL A 65 -1.79 -17.48 -19.10
N ALA A 66 -3.08 -17.73 -18.89
CA ALA A 66 -3.67 -17.82 -17.55
C ALA A 66 -2.97 -18.88 -16.68
N ARG A 67 -2.75 -20.07 -17.23
CA ARG A 67 -2.07 -21.17 -16.53
C ARG A 67 -0.64 -20.82 -16.15
N GLU A 68 0.10 -20.19 -17.06
CA GLU A 68 1.48 -19.79 -16.81
C GLU A 68 1.58 -18.64 -15.80
N VAL A 69 0.67 -17.66 -15.84
CA VAL A 69 0.65 -16.58 -14.83
C VAL A 69 0.33 -17.14 -13.43
N VAL A 70 -0.66 -18.04 -13.32
CA VAL A 70 -0.95 -18.73 -12.05
C VAL A 70 0.25 -19.54 -11.57
N ARG A 71 0.94 -20.26 -12.46
CA ARG A 71 2.13 -21.06 -12.11
C ARG A 71 3.30 -20.19 -11.65
N GLN A 72 3.55 -19.07 -12.31
CA GLN A 72 4.75 -18.25 -12.10
C GLN A 72 4.59 -17.16 -11.03
N LYS A 73 3.41 -16.52 -10.93
CA LYS A 73 3.22 -15.30 -10.14
C LYS A 73 2.01 -15.34 -9.20
N ALA A 74 1.01 -16.19 -9.43
CA ALA A 74 -0.25 -16.18 -8.68
C ALA A 74 -0.68 -17.58 -8.22
N ALA A 75 0.24 -18.33 -7.58
CA ALA A 75 0.01 -19.71 -7.17
C ALA A 75 -1.24 -19.83 -6.27
N GLY A 76 -2.15 -20.74 -6.64
CA GLY A 76 -3.41 -20.98 -5.93
C GLY A 76 -4.58 -20.08 -6.35
N CYS A 77 -4.36 -19.06 -7.18
CA CYS A 77 -5.45 -18.29 -7.77
C CYS A 77 -6.21 -19.10 -8.83
N ARG A 78 -7.48 -18.74 -9.06
CA ARG A 78 -8.30 -19.32 -10.12
C ARG A 78 -8.50 -18.29 -11.24
N PRO A 79 -8.16 -18.58 -12.50
CA PRO A 79 -8.43 -17.68 -13.60
C PRO A 79 -9.90 -17.81 -14.07
N GLU A 80 -10.50 -16.68 -14.42
CA GLU A 80 -11.75 -16.59 -15.19
C GLU A 80 -11.46 -15.83 -16.49
N ILE A 81 -11.83 -16.40 -17.64
CA ILE A 81 -11.47 -15.89 -18.96
C ILE A 81 -12.73 -15.39 -19.67
N ASP A 82 -12.69 -14.15 -20.17
CA ASP A 82 -13.72 -13.51 -20.99
C ASP A 82 -13.13 -13.16 -22.37
N LEU A 83 -13.30 -14.07 -23.33
CA LEU A 83 -12.74 -13.93 -24.69
C LEU A 83 -13.35 -12.78 -25.50
N PRO A 84 -14.68 -12.51 -25.43
CA PRO A 84 -15.28 -11.34 -26.05
C PRO A 84 -14.56 -10.03 -25.69
N THR A 85 -14.27 -9.80 -24.41
CA THR A 85 -13.58 -8.58 -23.96
C THR A 85 -12.06 -8.69 -23.99
N GLY A 86 -11.51 -9.90 -24.06
CA GLY A 86 -10.07 -10.13 -24.04
C GLY A 86 -9.49 -10.05 -22.62
N THR A 87 -10.26 -10.45 -21.60
CA THR A 87 -9.88 -10.28 -20.20
C THR A 87 -9.62 -11.62 -19.51
N ILE A 88 -8.57 -11.71 -18.68
CA ILE A 88 -8.36 -12.79 -17.72
C ILE A 88 -8.38 -12.19 -16.32
N THR A 89 -9.32 -12.61 -15.49
CA THR A 89 -9.42 -12.19 -14.08
C THR A 89 -8.84 -13.28 -13.19
N LEU A 90 -7.81 -12.96 -12.41
CA LEU A 90 -7.25 -13.88 -11.42
C LEU A 90 -7.96 -13.67 -10.09
N LEU A 91 -8.78 -14.64 -9.68
CA LEU A 91 -9.48 -14.61 -8.40
C LEU A 91 -8.58 -15.11 -7.27
N GLU A 92 -8.62 -14.41 -6.14
CA GLU A 92 -7.90 -14.85 -4.93
C GLU A 92 -8.35 -16.26 -4.53
N PRO A 93 -7.44 -17.11 -4.00
CA PRO A 93 -7.82 -18.40 -3.46
C PRO A 93 -8.89 -18.20 -2.39
N ARG A 94 -10.03 -18.90 -2.52
CA ARG A 94 -11.04 -18.94 -1.47
C ARG A 94 -10.35 -19.41 -0.20
N ARG A 95 -10.19 -18.50 0.77
CA ARG A 95 -9.75 -18.84 2.13
C ARG A 95 -10.69 -19.95 2.62
N THR A 96 -10.19 -21.18 2.66
CA THR A 96 -10.96 -22.29 3.22
C THR A 96 -11.24 -21.94 4.66
N ALA A 97 -12.52 -21.71 4.99
CA ALA A 97 -12.97 -21.37 6.34
C ALA A 97 -12.71 -22.49 7.38
N LYS A 98 -12.02 -23.57 7.00
CA LYS A 98 -11.60 -24.67 7.87
C LYS A 98 -10.14 -24.53 8.26
N GLY A 99 -9.93 -23.57 9.15
CA GLY A 99 -8.71 -23.42 9.94
C GLY A 99 -9.05 -22.72 11.24
N ARG A 100 -10.08 -23.21 11.95
CA ARG A 100 -10.34 -22.84 13.34
C ARG A 100 -9.15 -23.35 14.15
N LYS A 101 -8.04 -22.60 14.12
CA LYS A 101 -6.87 -22.84 14.96
C LYS A 101 -7.41 -22.94 16.37
N ARG A 102 -7.24 -24.13 16.96
CA ARG A 102 -7.39 -24.33 18.40
C ARG A 102 -6.67 -23.16 19.06
N ARG A 103 -7.41 -22.34 19.80
CA ARG A 103 -6.85 -21.48 20.83
C ARG A 103 -6.28 -22.42 21.90
N GLY A 104 -5.12 -23.01 21.59
CA GLY A 104 -4.19 -23.39 22.63
C GLY A 104 -3.69 -22.08 23.20
N SER A 105 -4.20 -21.71 24.36
CA SER A 105 -3.60 -20.72 25.23
C SER A 105 -2.20 -21.21 25.62
N SER A 106 -1.23 -21.00 24.73
CA SER A 106 0.14 -20.82 25.21
C SER A 106 0.20 -19.44 25.86
N PRO A 107 0.69 -19.32 27.09
CA PRO A 107 0.90 -18.02 27.76
C PRO A 107 2.00 -17.17 27.10
N ARG A 108 2.51 -17.60 25.94
CA ARG A 108 3.69 -17.11 25.27
C ARG A 108 3.29 -16.55 23.91
N GLY A 109 3.57 -15.27 23.67
CA GLY A 109 3.24 -14.61 22.42
C GLY A 109 3.99 -15.26 21.24
N PRO A 110 3.56 -15.03 19.98
CA PRO A 110 4.22 -15.58 18.80
C PRO A 110 5.70 -15.19 18.64
N LEU A 111 6.20 -14.26 19.46
CA LEU A 111 7.57 -13.76 19.45
C LEU A 111 8.48 -14.45 20.49
N ASP A 112 7.95 -15.21 21.44
CA ASP A 112 8.77 -15.91 22.45
C ASP A 112 9.68 -16.96 21.80
N ALA A 113 9.28 -17.50 20.64
CA ALA A 113 10.09 -18.42 19.85
C ALA A 113 11.36 -17.78 19.25
N VAL A 114 11.39 -16.45 19.06
CA VAL A 114 12.58 -15.75 18.55
C VAL A 114 13.67 -15.68 19.62
N GLY A 115 13.29 -15.60 20.90
CA GLY A 115 14.25 -15.59 22.02
C GLY A 115 14.94 -16.95 22.25
N GLU A 116 14.45 -18.03 21.64
CA GLU A 116 15.01 -19.38 21.75
C GLU A 116 15.97 -19.71 20.58
N LEU A 117 16.08 -18.85 19.57
CA LEU A 117 16.98 -19.03 18.43
C LEU A 117 18.45 -18.78 18.79
N ALA A 118 19.35 -19.50 18.14
CA ALA A 118 20.78 -19.17 18.20
C ALA A 118 21.06 -17.84 17.49
N ASP A 119 22.16 -17.17 17.86
CA ASP A 119 22.52 -15.85 17.34
C ASP A 119 22.63 -15.83 15.80
N ASP A 120 23.21 -16.88 15.22
CA ASP A 120 23.33 -17.04 13.76
C ASP A 120 21.98 -17.27 13.06
N GLU A 121 21.05 -17.95 13.72
CA GLU A 121 19.67 -18.13 13.23
C GLU A 121 18.90 -16.80 13.26
N VAL A 122 19.09 -15.98 14.29
CA VAL A 122 18.52 -14.62 14.38
C VAL A 122 19.05 -13.74 13.25
N VAL A 123 20.36 -13.81 12.95
CA VAL A 123 20.97 -13.08 11.84
C VAL A 123 20.37 -13.51 10.49
N GLN A 124 20.21 -14.82 10.27
CA GLN A 124 19.59 -15.36 9.04
C GLN A 124 18.12 -14.93 8.89
N LEU A 125 17.37 -14.90 9.99
CA LEU A 125 15.99 -14.41 10.01
C LEU A 125 15.92 -12.93 9.61
N ILE A 126 16.81 -12.09 10.18
CA ILE A 126 16.90 -10.67 9.83
C ILE A 126 17.22 -10.50 8.34
N ASP A 127 18.17 -11.27 7.80
CA ASP A 127 18.51 -11.24 6.37
C ASP A 127 17.34 -11.66 5.48
N LEU A 128 16.59 -12.67 5.90
CA LEU A 128 15.39 -13.11 5.19
C LEU A 128 14.32 -12.01 5.18
N MET A 129 14.10 -11.32 6.29
CA MET A 129 13.14 -10.22 6.38
C MET A 129 13.53 -9.03 5.50
N LEU A 130 14.83 -8.75 5.37
CA LEU A 130 15.36 -7.65 4.58
C LEU A 130 15.44 -7.96 3.08
N ARG A 131 15.32 -9.25 2.69
CA ARG A 131 15.49 -9.72 1.31
C ARG A 131 14.54 -9.03 0.31
N ASP A 132 13.30 -8.80 0.70
CA ASP A 132 12.25 -8.24 -0.16
C ASP A 132 12.18 -6.70 -0.08
N GLY A 133 13.12 -6.08 0.63
CA GLY A 133 13.19 -4.64 0.83
C GLY A 133 12.53 -4.16 2.14
N MET A 134 12.65 -2.85 2.39
CA MET A 134 12.15 -2.22 3.61
C MET A 134 10.68 -1.83 3.46
N SER A 135 9.82 -2.31 4.35
CA SER A 135 8.41 -1.94 4.46
C SER A 135 8.06 -1.61 5.91
N GLY A 136 6.96 -0.90 6.16
CA GLY A 136 6.50 -0.64 7.53
C GLY A 136 6.37 -1.92 8.38
N PRO A 137 5.70 -2.98 7.88
CA PRO A 137 5.64 -4.27 8.57
C PRO A 137 7.01 -4.92 8.82
N THR A 138 7.95 -4.78 7.88
CA THR A 138 9.33 -5.26 8.07
C THR A 138 9.99 -4.54 9.23
N VAL A 139 9.85 -3.20 9.30
CA VAL A 139 10.39 -2.38 10.40
C VAL A 139 9.74 -2.74 11.73
N ASP A 140 8.41 -2.91 11.77
CA ASP A 140 7.69 -3.33 12.98
C ASP A 140 8.22 -4.68 13.48
N GLY A 141 8.46 -5.64 12.57
CA GLY A 141 9.02 -6.95 12.91
C GLY A 141 10.46 -6.85 13.44
N LEU A 142 11.33 -6.08 12.77
CA LEU A 142 12.70 -5.84 13.23
C LEU A 142 12.74 -5.14 14.60
N ALA A 143 11.75 -4.27 14.87
CA ALA A 143 11.60 -3.60 16.15
C ALA A 143 11.22 -4.54 17.31
N GLN A 144 10.79 -5.77 17.03
CA GLN A 144 10.54 -6.79 18.06
C GLN A 144 11.76 -7.67 18.34
N ILE A 145 12.80 -7.62 17.51
CA ILE A 145 14.00 -8.45 17.65
C ILE A 145 15.04 -7.68 18.47
N ASP A 146 15.44 -8.25 19.61
CA ASP A 146 16.47 -7.67 20.47
C ASP A 146 17.89 -8.03 20.02
N HIS A 147 18.26 -7.58 18.82
CA HIS A 147 19.56 -7.87 18.21
C HIS A 147 20.20 -6.61 17.59
N PRO A 148 21.53 -6.39 17.73
CA PRO A 148 22.21 -5.19 17.21
C PRO A 148 21.97 -4.94 15.72
N LYS A 149 21.97 -5.99 14.88
CA LYS A 149 21.69 -5.88 13.44
C LYS A 149 20.27 -5.41 13.14
N ALA A 150 19.28 -5.87 13.91
CA ALA A 150 17.89 -5.43 13.75
C ALA A 150 17.74 -3.95 14.16
N ARG A 151 18.39 -3.54 15.26
CA ARG A 151 18.44 -2.14 15.69
C ARG A 151 19.05 -1.23 14.62
N ALA A 152 20.20 -1.62 14.06
CA ALA A 152 20.86 -0.88 12.99
C ALA A 152 19.97 -0.77 11.72
N ALA A 153 19.21 -1.82 11.40
CA ALA A 153 18.27 -1.79 10.27
C ALA A 153 17.09 -0.83 10.52
N VAL A 154 16.55 -0.77 11.75
CA VAL A 154 15.52 0.20 12.14
C VAL A 154 16.08 1.63 12.11
N ASP A 155 17.30 1.84 12.59
CA ASP A 155 17.97 3.15 12.52
C ASP A 155 18.13 3.60 11.06
N GLU A 156 18.54 2.71 10.16
CA GLU A 156 18.66 3.04 8.74
C GLU A 156 17.30 3.30 8.09
N ALA A 157 16.26 2.54 8.46
CA ALA A 157 14.89 2.75 7.99
C ALA A 157 14.35 4.15 8.37
N SER A 158 14.82 4.77 9.45
CA SER A 158 14.43 6.15 9.82
C SER A 158 14.85 7.20 8.78
N ARG A 159 15.84 6.87 7.94
CA ARG A 159 16.37 7.72 6.85
C ARG A 159 15.90 7.27 5.48
N HIS A 160 14.99 6.30 5.41
CA HIS A 160 14.52 5.73 4.16
C HIS A 160 13.92 6.81 3.26
N HIS A 161 14.41 6.96 2.03
CA HIS A 161 14.08 8.12 1.20
C HIS A 161 12.73 7.99 0.46
N LEU A 162 12.24 6.77 0.21
CA LEU A 162 11.10 6.53 -0.69
C LEU A 162 9.73 6.35 -0.01
N SER A 163 9.70 6.06 1.29
CA SER A 163 8.44 5.68 1.96
C SER A 163 8.27 6.41 3.27
N VAL A 164 7.15 7.12 3.37
CA VAL A 164 6.70 7.78 4.60
C VAL A 164 6.37 6.73 5.67
N ASP A 165 5.74 5.61 5.30
CA ASP A 165 5.37 4.55 6.24
C ASP A 165 6.59 3.94 6.94
N VAL A 166 7.65 3.64 6.17
CA VAL A 166 8.91 3.10 6.70
C VAL A 166 9.54 4.05 7.71
N ARG A 167 9.61 5.35 7.40
CA ARG A 167 10.17 6.37 8.31
C ARG A 167 9.35 6.51 9.59
N LEU A 168 8.02 6.52 9.47
CA LEU A 168 7.12 6.60 10.64
C LEU A 168 7.19 5.34 11.51
N ALA A 169 7.22 4.15 10.91
CA ALA A 169 7.39 2.89 11.64
C ALA A 169 8.71 2.87 12.41
N ALA A 170 9.81 3.32 11.77
CA ALA A 170 11.11 3.40 12.41
C ALA A 170 11.13 4.41 13.57
N ALA A 171 10.57 5.60 13.35
CA ALA A 171 10.51 6.63 14.39
C ALA A 171 9.68 6.19 15.61
N GLU A 172 8.55 5.52 15.40
CA GLU A 172 7.73 4.94 16.46
C GLU A 172 8.49 3.85 17.23
N ALA A 173 9.17 2.94 16.51
CA ALA A 173 9.99 1.89 17.13
C ALA A 173 11.14 2.46 17.97
N LEU A 174 11.82 3.50 17.47
CA LEU A 174 12.90 4.18 18.18
C LEU A 174 12.39 4.95 19.40
N HIS A 175 11.23 5.59 19.28
CA HIS A 175 10.61 6.30 20.40
C HIS A 175 10.18 5.35 21.51
N ALA A 176 9.54 4.22 21.16
CA ALA A 176 9.14 3.19 22.13
C ALA A 176 10.32 2.60 22.91
N ARG A 177 11.53 2.60 22.32
CA ARG A 177 12.78 2.15 22.96
C ARG A 177 13.52 3.24 23.71
N GLY A 178 13.03 4.49 23.69
CA GLY A 178 13.71 5.65 24.27
C GLY A 178 14.95 6.12 23.49
N ALA A 179 15.19 5.57 22.30
CA ALA A 179 16.29 6.00 21.42
C ALA A 179 15.96 7.30 20.67
N LEU A 180 14.67 7.56 20.44
CA LEU A 180 14.17 8.84 19.93
C LEU A 180 13.41 9.57 21.04
N ALA A 181 13.95 10.69 21.50
CA ALA A 181 13.35 11.46 22.60
C ALA A 181 11.97 12.03 22.26
N ASP A 182 11.81 12.51 21.02
CA ASP A 182 10.59 13.18 20.57
C ASP A 182 10.18 12.73 19.16
N LEU A 183 8.93 12.27 19.04
CA LEU A 183 8.33 11.82 17.79
C LEU A 183 7.76 12.98 16.96
N GLU A 184 7.42 14.11 17.59
CA GLU A 184 6.74 15.24 16.95
C GLU A 184 7.49 15.80 15.72
N PRO A 185 8.82 16.05 15.76
CA PRO A 185 9.53 16.60 14.60
C PRO A 185 9.50 15.67 13.39
N VAL A 186 9.52 14.36 13.61
CA VAL A 186 9.42 13.37 12.53
C VAL A 186 7.99 13.36 12.00
N LEU A 187 7.00 13.22 12.87
CA LEU A 187 5.59 13.16 12.48
C LEU A 187 5.15 14.40 11.70
N THR A 188 5.52 15.60 12.15
CA THR A 188 5.17 16.86 11.49
C THR A 188 5.78 16.96 10.09
N ARG A 189 7.06 16.58 9.93
CA ARG A 189 7.73 16.51 8.63
C ARG A 189 7.04 15.50 7.70
N GLU A 190 6.75 14.30 8.21
CA GLU A 190 6.17 13.23 7.41
C GLU A 190 4.71 13.54 6.97
N LEU A 191 3.91 14.18 7.82
CA LEU A 191 2.57 14.66 7.44
C LEU A 191 2.62 15.65 6.27
N ARG A 192 3.65 16.51 6.21
CA ARG A 192 3.82 17.49 5.12
C ARG A 192 4.31 16.87 3.81
N VAL A 193 4.82 15.65 3.79
CA VAL A 193 5.22 14.97 2.55
C VAL A 193 4.27 13.84 2.15
N LEU A 194 3.19 13.66 2.92
CA LEU A 194 2.20 12.62 2.70
C LEU A 194 1.42 12.88 1.41
N ASN A 195 1.45 11.89 0.50
CA ASN A 195 0.85 12.04 -0.84
C ASN A 195 -0.17 10.94 -1.17
N ARG A 196 0.21 9.67 -0.94
CA ARG A 196 -0.58 8.49 -1.34
C ARG A 196 -1.16 7.80 -0.12
N ARG A 197 -2.41 7.33 -0.21
CA ARG A 197 -3.04 6.61 0.92
C ARG A 197 -2.30 5.33 1.30
N ALA A 198 -1.69 4.69 0.31
CA ALA A 198 -0.95 3.44 0.50
C ALA A 198 0.44 3.62 1.13
N ASP A 199 0.94 4.85 1.27
CA ASP A 199 2.25 5.13 1.87
C ASP A 199 2.09 5.88 3.20
N GLY A 200 1.71 5.15 4.24
CA GLY A 200 1.81 5.61 5.62
C GLY A 200 0.65 6.46 6.14
N LEU A 201 -0.40 6.73 5.35
CA LEU A 201 -1.55 7.56 5.79
C LEU A 201 -2.17 7.02 7.09
N ALA A 202 -2.49 5.73 7.15
CA ALA A 202 -3.12 5.15 8.33
C ALA A 202 -2.25 5.28 9.59
N ARG A 203 -0.93 5.06 9.45
CA ARG A 203 0.02 5.22 10.56
C ARG A 203 0.16 6.67 10.97
N ALA A 204 0.32 7.59 10.01
CA ALA A 204 0.45 9.02 10.24
C ALA A 204 -0.76 9.58 11.00
N LEU A 205 -1.98 9.23 10.58
CA LEU A 205 -3.21 9.69 11.25
C LEU A 205 -3.33 9.13 12.66
N ARG A 206 -3.02 7.85 12.87
CA ARG A 206 -3.02 7.25 14.23
C ARG A 206 -2.03 7.96 15.15
N LEU A 207 -0.81 8.20 14.68
CA LEU A 207 0.22 8.91 15.46
C LEU A 207 -0.19 10.37 15.74
N ALA A 208 -0.76 11.05 14.75
CA ALA A 208 -1.27 12.41 14.92
C ALA A 208 -2.44 12.49 15.90
N GLU A 209 -3.30 11.48 15.93
CA GLU A 209 -4.38 11.38 16.91
C GLU A 209 -3.84 11.14 18.33
N ALA A 210 -2.80 10.33 18.48
CA ALA A 210 -2.14 10.08 19.76
C ALA A 210 -1.31 11.28 20.26
N HIS A 211 -0.83 12.15 19.35
CA HIS A 211 0.01 13.31 19.66
C HIS A 211 -0.57 14.61 19.07
N PRO A 212 -1.73 15.10 19.55
CA PRO A 212 -2.46 16.22 18.93
C PRO A 212 -1.91 17.60 19.33
N THR A 213 -0.61 17.80 19.17
CA THR A 213 0.06 19.06 19.51
C THR A 213 -0.23 20.16 18.48
N PRO A 214 0.01 21.44 18.79
CA PRO A 214 -0.19 22.53 17.84
C PRO A 214 0.56 22.34 16.51
N ALA A 215 1.81 21.85 16.55
CA ALA A 215 2.62 21.62 15.36
C ALA A 215 2.06 20.48 14.48
N VAL A 216 1.54 19.41 15.10
CA VAL A 216 0.86 18.31 14.39
C VAL A 216 -0.44 18.81 13.74
N LYS A 217 -1.23 19.62 14.46
CA LYS A 217 -2.45 20.22 13.90
C LYS A 217 -2.14 21.15 12.71
N GLN A 218 -1.11 21.99 12.82
CA GLN A 218 -0.65 22.82 11.70
C GLN A 218 -0.19 21.96 10.51
N SER A 219 0.49 20.84 10.77
CA SER A 219 0.94 19.93 9.70
C SER A 219 -0.23 19.17 9.04
N LEU A 220 -1.28 18.81 9.79
CA LEU A 220 -2.53 18.28 9.22
C LEU A 220 -3.27 19.32 8.38
N LEU A 221 -3.29 20.57 8.84
CA LEU A 221 -3.87 21.68 8.07
C LEU A 221 -3.08 21.91 6.77
N TRP A 222 -1.76 21.88 6.83
CA TRP A 222 -0.93 21.96 5.64
C TRP A 222 -1.22 20.79 4.69
N ALA A 223 -1.30 19.56 5.21
CA ALA A 223 -1.55 18.37 4.39
C ALA A 223 -2.93 18.37 3.73
N SER A 224 -3.92 19.05 4.33
CA SER A 224 -5.25 19.18 3.73
C SER A 224 -5.36 20.23 2.63
N TRP A 225 -4.43 21.18 2.57
CA TRP A 225 -4.36 22.15 1.46
C TRP A 225 -3.88 21.50 0.16
N ASN A 226 -2.95 20.56 0.30
CA ASN A 226 -2.24 19.99 -0.83
C ASN A 226 -3.13 19.17 -1.77
N GLN A 227 -2.71 19.10 -3.03
CA GLN A 227 -3.33 18.24 -4.02
C GLN A 227 -2.80 16.80 -3.91
N THR A 228 -3.24 16.09 -2.87
CA THR A 228 -2.84 14.70 -2.56
C THR A 228 -4.05 13.80 -2.32
N GLU A 229 -3.87 12.48 -2.35
CA GLU A 229 -4.94 11.53 -2.02
C GLU A 229 -5.34 11.55 -0.54
N CYS A 230 -4.48 12.17 0.29
CA CYS A 230 -4.56 12.18 1.75
C CYS A 230 -5.26 13.43 2.31
N ALA A 231 -5.42 14.49 1.52
CA ALA A 231 -5.87 15.80 1.97
C ALA A 231 -7.19 15.76 2.75
N THR A 232 -8.19 15.04 2.23
CA THR A 232 -9.51 14.88 2.86
C THR A 232 -9.43 14.17 4.22
N ASP A 233 -8.58 13.15 4.35
CA ASP A 233 -8.43 12.40 5.58
C ASP A 233 -7.69 13.20 6.65
N CYS A 234 -6.67 13.98 6.25
CA CYS A 234 -5.97 14.92 7.13
C CYS A 234 -6.92 16.02 7.66
N ALA A 235 -7.76 16.61 6.78
CA ALA A 235 -8.78 17.58 7.19
C ALA A 235 -9.80 16.97 8.17
N ARG A 236 -10.24 15.74 7.90
CA ARG A 236 -11.19 15.03 8.75
C ARG A 236 -10.62 14.80 10.15
N LEU A 237 -9.37 14.35 10.26
CA LEU A 237 -8.73 14.20 11.55
C LEU A 237 -8.54 15.54 12.25
N LEU A 238 -8.11 16.59 11.54
CA LEU A 238 -7.97 17.93 12.12
C LEU A 238 -9.29 18.44 12.72
N LEU A 239 -10.39 18.33 11.97
CA LEU A 239 -11.73 18.70 12.44
C LEU A 239 -12.13 17.90 13.69
N LYS A 240 -11.85 16.59 13.71
CA LYS A 240 -12.08 15.74 14.88
C LYS A 240 -11.29 16.20 16.10
N LEU A 241 -10.00 16.54 15.92
CA LEU A 241 -9.11 16.94 17.00
C LEU A 241 -9.40 18.33 17.58
N VAL A 242 -9.99 19.24 16.77
CA VAL A 242 -10.31 20.62 17.20
C VAL A 242 -11.77 20.76 17.64
N GLY A 243 -12.71 20.24 16.86
CA GLY A 243 -14.15 20.43 17.05
C GLY A 243 -14.94 19.14 17.32
N GLY A 244 -14.27 18.00 17.46
CA GLY A 244 -14.91 16.71 17.73
C GLY A 244 -15.65 16.11 16.52
N PRO A 245 -16.34 14.97 16.72
CA PRO A 245 -17.04 14.27 15.63
C PRO A 245 -18.20 15.08 15.04
N GLY A 246 -18.82 15.99 15.82
CA GLY A 246 -19.86 16.89 15.32
C GLY A 246 -19.36 17.83 14.22
N ALA A 247 -18.16 18.40 14.40
CA ALA A 247 -17.54 19.25 13.38
C ALA A 247 -17.27 18.49 12.07
N VAL A 248 -16.92 17.21 12.15
CA VAL A 248 -16.75 16.35 10.96
C VAL A 248 -18.07 16.13 10.23
N ALA A 249 -19.17 15.89 10.97
CA ALA A 249 -20.49 15.68 10.38
C ALA A 249 -21.00 16.94 9.67
N GLU A 250 -20.85 18.11 10.31
CA GLU A 250 -21.23 19.40 9.74
C GLU A 250 -20.45 19.72 8.45
N MET A 251 -19.19 19.32 8.37
CA MET A 251 -18.32 19.57 7.21
C MET A 251 -18.38 18.46 6.15
N SER A 252 -19.25 17.47 6.30
CA SER A 252 -19.30 16.28 5.41
C SER A 252 -19.52 16.63 3.93
N ALA A 253 -20.30 17.67 3.63
CA ALA A 253 -20.54 18.15 2.27
C ALA A 253 -19.35 18.94 1.67
N VAL A 254 -18.49 19.50 2.52
CA VAL A 254 -17.35 20.36 2.12
C VAL A 254 -16.10 19.53 1.85
N LEU A 255 -15.89 18.49 2.66
CA LEU A 255 -14.70 17.63 2.64
C LEU A 255 -14.37 17.01 1.26
N PRO A 256 -15.34 16.55 0.45
CA PRO A 256 -15.05 16.03 -0.90
C PRO A 256 -14.39 17.06 -1.83
N GLY A 257 -14.52 18.36 -1.54
CA GLY A 257 -13.85 19.39 -2.34
C GLY A 257 -12.34 19.45 -2.15
N LEU A 258 -11.78 18.74 -1.16
CA LEU A 258 -10.33 18.62 -0.95
C LEU A 258 -9.68 17.48 -1.74
N ASP A 259 -10.47 16.69 -2.48
CA ASP A 259 -9.97 15.54 -3.24
C ASP A 259 -8.93 15.95 -4.31
N LEU A 260 -8.08 15.00 -4.70
CA LEU A 260 -7.03 15.15 -5.71
C LEU A 260 -7.61 15.66 -7.04
N HIS A 261 -8.79 15.19 -7.43
CA HIS A 261 -9.41 15.48 -8.72
C HIS A 261 -10.24 16.78 -8.76
N THR A 262 -10.34 17.48 -7.63
CA THR A 262 -11.13 18.70 -7.54
C THR A 262 -10.41 19.91 -8.12
N SER A 263 -11.16 20.81 -8.77
CA SER A 263 -10.63 22.06 -9.31
C SER A 263 -9.98 22.93 -8.21
N PHE A 264 -9.01 23.77 -8.60
CA PHE A 264 -8.33 24.67 -7.68
C PHE A 264 -9.29 25.56 -6.87
N PHE A 265 -10.28 26.18 -7.53
CA PHE A 265 -11.23 27.08 -6.87
C PHE A 265 -12.10 26.38 -5.84
N GLN A 266 -12.59 25.18 -6.17
CA GLN A 266 -13.40 24.39 -5.26
C GLN A 266 -12.57 23.89 -4.07
N ARG A 267 -11.33 23.43 -4.29
CA ARG A 267 -10.39 23.07 -3.23
C ARG A 267 -10.12 24.26 -2.30
N LYS A 268 -9.89 25.45 -2.87
CA LYS A 268 -9.72 26.67 -2.11
C LYS A 268 -10.91 27.00 -1.24
N ALA A 269 -12.11 26.99 -1.81
CA ALA A 269 -13.33 27.24 -1.03
C ALA A 269 -13.52 26.22 0.10
N SER A 270 -13.28 24.93 -0.16
CA SER A 270 -13.35 23.88 0.86
C SER A 270 -12.30 24.05 1.95
N PHE A 271 -11.06 24.40 1.59
CA PHE A 271 -9.98 24.63 2.53
C PHE A 271 -10.25 25.85 3.42
N ASP A 272 -10.68 26.97 2.83
CA ASP A 272 -11.04 28.18 3.57
C ASP A 272 -12.16 27.89 4.58
N ALA A 273 -13.16 27.08 4.20
CA ALA A 273 -14.21 26.64 5.11
C ALA A 273 -13.70 25.74 6.24
N VAL A 274 -12.71 24.87 5.99
CA VAL A 274 -12.03 24.10 7.04
C VAL A 274 -11.29 25.04 7.99
N CYS A 275 -10.48 25.97 7.49
CA CYS A 275 -9.77 26.98 8.29
C CYS A 275 -10.71 27.76 9.20
N GLN A 276 -11.82 28.25 8.64
CA GLN A 276 -12.85 28.95 9.41
C GLN A 276 -13.45 28.07 10.51
N LYS A 277 -13.75 26.80 10.19
CA LYS A 277 -14.35 25.86 11.15
C LYS A 277 -13.40 25.51 12.31
N VAL A 278 -12.11 25.38 12.05
CA VAL A 278 -11.11 25.05 13.08
C VAL A 278 -10.51 26.29 13.77
N GLY A 279 -10.78 27.49 13.26
CA GLY A 279 -10.21 28.74 13.79
C GLY A 279 -8.68 28.81 13.64
N MET A 280 -8.13 28.21 12.57
CA MET A 280 -6.70 28.18 12.30
C MET A 280 -6.40 28.81 10.94
N THR A 281 -5.22 29.41 10.84
CA THR A 281 -4.64 29.86 9.58
C THR A 281 -3.38 29.06 9.29
N LEU A 282 -3.12 28.79 8.02
CA LEU A 282 -1.90 28.10 7.59
C LEU A 282 -0.70 29.01 7.86
N GLU A 283 0.22 28.56 8.71
CA GLU A 283 1.49 29.24 8.91
C GLU A 283 2.40 29.00 7.69
N PRO A 284 3.09 30.04 7.17
CA PRO A 284 4.09 29.84 6.14
C PRO A 284 5.19 28.92 6.67
N ALA A 285 5.56 27.93 5.85
CA ALA A 285 6.55 26.90 6.18
C ALA A 285 7.96 27.46 6.32
#